data_AF-A0A147F2Y6-F1
#
_entry.id   AF-A0A147F2Y6-F1
#
_cell.length_a   1.000
_cell.length_b   1.000
_cell.length_c   1.000
_cell.angle_alpha   90.00
_cell.angle_beta   90.00
_cell.angle_gamma   90.00
#
_symmetry.space_group_name_H-M   'P 1'
#
loop_
_entity.id
_entity.type
_entity.pdbx_description
1 polymer ?
#
loop_
_entity_poly.entity_id
_entity_poly.type
_entity_poly.pdbx_seq_one_letter_code
_entity_poly.pdbx_strand_id
1 'polypeptide(L)'
;MLWGVTEPLPLARWWREPLWAKGVLAAILAGSALLMTWNLARGGDFAFYEAAARSMSESWRALLFGAFDPAGTVTLDKLAGFAVPQAIAIHLFGMSTSAVALPQVIEGLVTVMACAVVGLRGGG
;
A
#
# COMPACT_ATOMS: atom_id res chain seq x y z
N MET A 1 -22.90 -10.64 36.63
CA MET A 1 -21.62 -10.89 35.95
C MET A 1 -21.67 -10.25 34.57
N LEU A 2 -21.47 -8.93 34.50
CA LEU A 2 -21.54 -8.16 33.25
C LEU A 2 -20.39 -7.14 33.26
N TRP A 3 -19.21 -7.55 32.80
CA TRP A 3 -18.11 -6.64 32.53
C TRP A 3 -18.18 -6.20 31.07
N GLY A 4 -19.03 -5.21 30.79
CA GLY A 4 -19.04 -4.48 29.54
C GLY A 4 -18.14 -3.26 29.64
N VAL A 5 -16.83 -3.45 29.54
CA VAL A 5 -15.92 -2.33 29.30
C VAL A 5 -16.00 -2.05 27.80
N THR A 6 -16.72 -1.00 27.42
CA THR A 6 -16.75 -0.51 26.04
C THR A 6 -15.43 0.22 25.75
N GLU A 7 -14.35 -0.54 25.58
CA GLU A 7 -13.12 0.03 25.04
C GLU A 7 -13.48 0.72 23.70
N PRO A 8 -13.20 2.03 23.55
CA PRO A 8 -13.48 2.68 22.28
C PRO A 8 -12.70 1.96 21.18
N LEU A 9 -13.34 1.81 20.01
CA LEU A 9 -12.65 1.27 18.83
C LEU A 9 -11.31 2.01 18.65
N PRO A 10 -10.21 1.34 18.32
CA PRO A 10 -8.86 1.95 18.31
C PRO A 10 -8.77 3.23 17.47
N LEU A 11 -9.52 3.26 16.37
CA LEU A 11 -9.69 4.44 15.53
C LEU A 11 -10.31 5.61 16.30
N ALA A 12 -11.34 5.38 17.11
CA ALA A 12 -12.00 6.38 17.94
C ALA A 12 -11.11 6.91 19.08
N ARG A 13 -10.17 6.08 19.58
CA ARG A 13 -9.14 6.53 20.53
C ARG A 13 -8.15 7.50 19.88
N TRP A 14 -7.75 7.23 18.63
CA TRP A 14 -6.81 8.08 17.89
C TRP A 14 -7.26 9.55 17.78
N TRP A 15 -8.56 9.78 17.63
CA TRP A 15 -9.12 11.14 17.60
C TRP A 15 -8.93 11.91 18.91
N ARG A 16 -8.78 11.23 20.05
CA ARG A 16 -8.60 11.82 21.37
C ARG A 16 -7.14 12.00 21.78
N GLU A 17 -6.19 11.49 20.99
CA GLU A 17 -4.77 11.65 21.28
C GLU A 17 -4.37 13.14 21.29
N PRO A 18 -3.43 13.54 22.17
CA PRO A 18 -3.00 14.92 22.29
C PRO A 18 -2.32 15.40 20.99
N LEU A 19 -2.35 16.70 20.76
CA LEU A 19 -1.82 17.30 19.50
C LEU A 19 -0.35 16.96 19.25
N TRP A 20 0.48 16.80 20.29
CA TRP A 20 1.89 16.42 20.12
C TRP A 20 2.03 15.00 19.53
N ALA A 21 1.19 14.05 19.96
CA ALA A 21 1.22 12.68 19.45
C ALA A 21 0.78 12.65 17.98
N LYS A 22 -0.24 13.45 17.64
CA LYS A 22 -0.67 13.68 16.25
C LYS A 22 0.45 14.28 15.40
N GLY A 23 1.17 15.26 15.95
CA GLY A 23 2.31 15.90 15.30
C GLY A 23 3.47 14.94 15.07
N VAL A 24 3.80 14.09 16.05
CA VAL A 24 4.84 13.06 15.91
C VAL A 24 4.49 12.05 14.83
N LEU A 25 3.25 11.54 14.79
CA LEU A 25 2.85 10.63 13.72
C LEU A 25 2.90 11.31 12.34
N ALA A 26 2.43 12.56 12.25
CA ALA A 26 2.52 13.32 10.99
C ALA A 26 3.98 13.48 10.52
N ALA A 27 4.91 13.75 11.45
CA ALA A 27 6.34 13.82 11.16
C ALA A 27 6.90 12.46 10.71
N ILE A 28 6.49 11.35 11.33
CA ILE A 28 6.88 10.01 10.92
C ILE A 28 6.39 9.71 9.50
N LEU A 29 5.11 9.98 9.20
CA LEU A 29 4.55 9.77 7.87
C LEU A 29 5.24 10.63 6.80
N ALA A 30 5.49 11.90 7.11
CA ALA A 30 6.18 12.80 6.20
C ALA A 30 7.61 12.34 5.94
N GLY A 31 8.32 11.91 6.99
CA GLY A 31 9.65 11.32 6.89
C GLY A 31 9.65 10.03 6.08
N SER A 32 8.70 9.12 6.33
CA SER A 32 8.54 7.89 5.55
C SER A 32 8.26 8.18 4.09
N ALA A 33 7.34 9.11 3.78
CA ALA A 33 7.01 9.49 2.41
C ALA A 33 8.25 10.05 1.69
N LEU A 34 9.00 10.95 2.34
CA LEU A 34 10.22 11.52 1.79
C LEU A 34 11.27 10.42 1.52
N LEU A 35 11.54 9.56 2.49
CA LEU A 35 12.55 8.51 2.36
C LEU A 35 12.17 7.46 1.30
N MET A 36 10.90 7.06 1.25
CA MET A 36 10.41 6.07 0.28
C MET A 36 10.36 6.62 -1.16
N THR A 37 10.23 7.94 -1.33
CA THR A 37 10.20 8.60 -2.66
C THR A 37 11.54 9.17 -3.09
N TRP A 38 12.52 9.32 -2.18
CA TRP A 38 13.78 10.04 -2.38
C TRP A 38 14.55 9.65 -3.66
N ASN A 39 14.50 8.37 -4.03
CA ASN A 39 15.25 7.83 -5.16
C ASN A 39 14.36 7.05 -6.14
N LEU A 40 13.07 7.40 -6.23
CA LEU A 40 12.08 6.65 -7.01
C LEU A 40 12.48 6.50 -8.48
N ALA A 41 13.09 7.54 -9.07
CA ALA A 41 13.51 7.57 -10.46
C ALA A 41 14.66 6.60 -10.81
N ARG A 42 15.37 6.06 -9.81
CA ARG A 42 16.41 5.04 -10.03
C ARG A 42 15.91 3.60 -9.88
N GLY A 43 14.61 3.39 -9.66
CA GLY A 43 14.01 2.05 -9.62
C GLY A 43 13.97 1.39 -11.01
N GLY A 44 13.39 0.18 -11.09
CA GLY A 44 13.24 -0.58 -12.34
C GLY A 44 13.83 -1.99 -12.34
N ASP A 45 14.43 -2.43 -11.22
CA ASP A 45 15.11 -3.74 -11.13
C ASP A 45 14.14 -4.95 -11.08
N PHE A 46 12.83 -4.71 -11.24
CA PHE A 46 11.77 -5.72 -11.11
C PHE A 46 10.96 -5.89 -12.40
N ALA A 47 11.63 -5.84 -13.56
CA ALA A 47 11.03 -5.87 -14.89
C ALA A 47 10.00 -7.00 -15.10
N PHE A 48 10.19 -8.18 -14.49
CA PHE A 48 9.24 -9.29 -14.58
C PHE A 48 7.88 -8.96 -13.95
N TYR A 49 7.88 -8.36 -12.76
CA TYR A 49 6.66 -7.95 -12.07
C TYR A 49 6.04 -6.70 -12.69
N GLU A 50 6.87 -5.80 -13.23
CA GLU A 50 6.42 -4.63 -13.99
C GLU A 50 5.67 -5.03 -15.26
N ALA A 51 6.19 -6.01 -16.01
CA ALA A 51 5.53 -6.57 -17.18
C ALA A 51 4.19 -7.24 -16.82
N ALA A 52 4.14 -7.98 -15.71
CA ALA A 52 2.89 -8.54 -15.21
C ALA A 52 1.88 -7.44 -14.81
N ALA A 53 2.29 -6.43 -14.04
CA ALA A 53 1.42 -5.31 -13.67
C ALA A 53 0.91 -4.55 -14.91
N ARG A 54 1.75 -4.38 -15.93
CA ARG A 54 1.34 -3.84 -17.23
C ARG A 54 0.31 -4.72 -17.92
N SER A 55 0.54 -6.02 -18.01
CA SER A 55 -0.42 -6.97 -18.58
C SER A 55 -1.76 -6.94 -17.84
N MET A 56 -1.71 -6.93 -16.50
CA MET A 56 -2.86 -6.81 -15.62
C MET A 56 -3.65 -5.52 -15.85
N SER A 57 -2.99 -4.42 -16.26
CA SER A 57 -3.66 -3.15 -16.60
C SER A 57 -4.42 -3.18 -17.93
N GLU A 58 -4.10 -4.14 -18.80
CA GLU A 58 -4.64 -4.26 -20.16
C GLU A 58 -5.71 -5.36 -20.27
N SER A 59 -5.74 -6.35 -19.36
CA SER A 59 -6.61 -7.52 -19.44
C SER A 59 -7.20 -7.93 -18.09
N TRP A 60 -8.52 -8.12 -18.03
CA TRP A 60 -9.21 -8.49 -16.79
C TRP A 60 -8.84 -9.91 -16.36
N ARG A 61 -8.55 -10.79 -17.33
CA ARG A 61 -8.03 -12.13 -17.03
C ARG A 61 -6.64 -12.03 -16.41
N ALA A 62 -5.77 -11.21 -16.99
CA ALA A 62 -4.45 -10.98 -16.42
C ALA A 62 -4.54 -10.40 -15.01
N LEU A 63 -5.44 -9.42 -14.78
CA LEU A 63 -5.67 -8.81 -13.47
C LEU A 63 -6.09 -9.83 -12.40
N LEU A 64 -7.01 -10.72 -12.73
CA LEU A 64 -7.53 -11.71 -11.76
C LEU A 64 -6.52 -12.83 -11.46
N PHE A 65 -5.74 -13.24 -12.44
CA PHE A 65 -4.81 -14.38 -12.32
C PHE A 65 -3.35 -13.98 -12.11
N GLY A 66 -3.02 -12.70 -12.19
CA GLY A 66 -1.63 -12.22 -12.13
C GLY A 66 -0.83 -12.76 -13.30
N ALA A 67 -1.26 -12.48 -14.53
CA ALA A 67 -0.58 -12.96 -15.73
C ALA A 67 0.52 -11.99 -16.19
N PHE A 68 1.60 -12.56 -16.74
CA PHE A 68 2.70 -11.84 -17.37
C PHE A 68 2.31 -11.27 -18.74
N ASP A 69 1.39 -11.94 -19.43
CA ASP A 69 0.90 -11.53 -20.75
C ASP A 69 -0.63 -11.38 -20.77
N PRO A 70 -1.19 -10.45 -21.58
CA PRO A 70 -2.63 -10.19 -21.58
C PRO A 70 -3.50 -11.38 -22.00
N ALA A 71 -2.94 -12.34 -22.73
CA ALA A 71 -3.63 -13.56 -23.15
C ALA A 71 -3.71 -14.61 -22.01
N GLY A 72 -2.96 -14.42 -20.93
CA GLY A 72 -2.99 -15.30 -19.75
C GLY A 72 -2.23 -16.60 -19.95
N THR A 73 -1.18 -16.61 -20.77
CA THR A 73 -0.40 -17.83 -21.06
C THR A 73 0.59 -18.17 -19.94
N VAL A 74 1.13 -17.16 -19.26
CA VAL A 74 2.06 -17.31 -18.14
C VAL A 74 1.55 -16.55 -16.93
N THR A 75 1.33 -17.24 -15.82
CA THR A 75 0.96 -16.63 -14.54
C THR A 75 2.17 -16.48 -13.63
N LEU A 76 2.11 -15.49 -12.75
CA LEU A 76 3.02 -15.39 -11.62
C LEU A 76 2.80 -16.58 -10.68
N ASP A 77 3.86 -16.98 -9.98
CA ASP A 77 3.82 -17.94 -8.87
C ASP A 77 3.27 -17.32 -7.57
N LYS A 78 2.96 -16.01 -7.59
CA LYS A 78 2.46 -15.22 -6.46
C LYS A 78 1.01 -14.82 -6.67
N LEU A 79 0.29 -14.63 -5.55
CA LEU A 79 -1.10 -14.17 -5.56
C LEU A 79 -1.23 -12.82 -6.27
N ALA A 80 -2.09 -12.73 -7.29
CA ALA A 80 -2.26 -11.53 -8.12
C ALA A 80 -2.51 -10.23 -7.34
N GLY A 81 -3.13 -10.33 -6.15
CA GLY A 81 -3.52 -9.18 -5.34
C GLY A 81 -2.39 -8.20 -5.02
N PHE A 82 -1.13 -8.63 -4.94
CA PHE A 82 -0.02 -7.72 -4.63
C PHE A 82 0.26 -6.70 -5.75
N ALA A 83 -0.13 -6.99 -6.99
CA ALA A 83 0.13 -6.16 -8.17
C ALA A 83 -1.11 -5.37 -8.65
N VAL A 84 -2.28 -5.57 -8.02
CA VAL A 84 -3.53 -4.91 -8.40
C VAL A 84 -3.46 -3.38 -8.27
N PRO A 85 -2.92 -2.80 -7.18
CA PRO A 85 -2.79 -1.34 -7.06
C PRO A 85 -1.92 -0.71 -8.15
N GLN A 86 -0.84 -1.39 -8.53
CA GLN A 86 0.07 -1.01 -9.61
C GLN A 86 -0.63 -1.13 -10.97
N ALA A 87 -1.35 -2.22 -11.22
CA ALA A 87 -2.12 -2.40 -12.45
C ALA A 87 -3.19 -1.31 -12.62
N ILE A 88 -3.90 -0.94 -11.55
CA ILE A 88 -4.87 0.16 -11.55
C ILE A 88 -4.15 1.49 -11.84
N ALA A 89 -3.04 1.76 -11.18
CA ALA A 89 -2.28 2.99 -11.42
C ALA A 89 -1.74 3.09 -12.85
N ILE A 90 -1.24 2.00 -13.42
CA ILE A 90 -0.82 1.94 -14.83
C ILE A 90 -2.02 2.17 -15.75
N HIS A 91 -3.18 1.57 -15.45
CA HIS A 91 -4.39 1.76 -16.24
C HIS A 91 -4.84 3.23 -16.27
N LEU A 92 -4.71 3.94 -15.13
CA LEU A 92 -5.15 5.34 -14.99
C LEU A 92 -4.12 6.36 -15.52
N PHE A 93 -2.82 6.12 -15.33
CA PHE A 93 -1.76 7.11 -15.57
C PHE A 93 -0.77 6.70 -16.67
N GLY A 94 -0.91 5.52 -17.25
CA GLY A 94 0.04 4.93 -18.18
C GLY A 94 1.27 4.33 -17.49
N MET A 95 1.99 3.48 -18.22
CA MET A 95 3.18 2.80 -17.71
C MET A 95 4.32 3.80 -17.46
N SER A 96 4.73 3.90 -16.20
CA SER A 96 5.86 4.71 -15.75
C SER A 96 6.38 4.19 -14.41
N THR A 97 7.63 4.53 -14.06
CA THR A 97 8.22 4.19 -12.76
C THR A 97 7.34 4.66 -11.59
N SER A 98 6.76 5.86 -11.71
CA SER A 98 5.86 6.42 -10.69
C SER A 98 4.55 5.63 -10.59
N ALA A 99 3.95 5.23 -11.72
CA ALA A 99 2.71 4.45 -11.71
C ALA A 99 2.89 3.07 -11.04
N VAL A 100 4.08 2.46 -11.18
CA VAL A 100 4.41 1.21 -10.51
C VAL A 100 4.73 1.43 -9.02
N ALA A 101 5.54 2.43 -8.69
CA ALA A 101 6.15 2.53 -7.38
C ALA A 101 5.32 3.32 -6.35
N LEU A 102 4.58 4.37 -6.77
CA LEU A 102 3.79 5.19 -5.83
C LEU A 102 2.69 4.42 -5.08
N PRO A 103 1.97 3.45 -5.70
CA PRO A 103 1.04 2.61 -4.95
C PRO A 103 1.70 1.92 -3.75
N GLN A 104 2.93 1.43 -3.91
CA GLN A 104 3.67 0.77 -2.85
C GLN A 104 4.13 1.75 -1.75
N VAL A 105 4.44 3.00 -2.10
CA VAL A 105 4.68 4.06 -1.11
C VAL A 105 3.41 4.33 -0.29
N ILE A 106 2.26 4.41 -0.95
CA ILE A 106 0.96 4.63 -0.28
C ILE A 106 0.64 3.46 0.66
N GLU A 107 0.82 2.21 0.23
CA GLU A 107 0.66 1.02 1.06
C GLU A 107 1.57 1.04 2.30
N GLY A 108 2.82 1.49 2.13
CA GLY A 108 3.76 1.70 3.23
C GLY A 108 3.25 2.73 4.25
N LEU A 109 2.76 3.88 3.79
CA LEU A 109 2.19 4.92 4.66
C LEU A 109 0.92 4.45 5.38
N VAL A 110 0.04 3.73 4.68
CA VAL A 110 -1.14 3.09 5.27
C VAL A 110 -0.71 2.08 6.34
N THR A 111 0.36 1.33 6.11
CA THR A 111 0.91 0.39 7.10
C THR A 111 1.43 1.12 8.35
N VAL A 112 2.16 2.23 8.19
CA VAL A 112 2.62 3.06 9.32
C VAL A 112 1.43 3.56 10.14
N MET A 113 0.38 4.07 9.47
CA MET A 113 -0.87 4.48 10.12
C MET A 113 -1.54 3.32 10.88
N ALA A 114 -1.64 2.15 10.23
CA ALA A 114 -2.26 0.97 10.84
C ALA A 114 -1.49 0.51 12.08
N CYS A 115 -0.15 0.51 12.03
CA CYS A 115 0.70 0.21 13.18
C CYS A 115 0.47 1.20 14.33
N ALA A 116 0.34 2.50 14.04
CA ALA A 116 0.03 3.50 15.06
C ALA A 116 -1.35 3.24 15.71
N VAL A 117 -2.37 2.89 14.91
CA VAL A 117 -3.71 2.57 15.41
C VAL A 117 -3.72 1.29 16.24
N VAL A 118 -3.00 0.25 15.81
CA VAL A 118 -2.88 -1.01 16.55
C VAL A 118 -2.07 -0.84 17.83
N GLY A 119 -1.01 -0.02 17.82
CA GLY A 119 -0.20 0.27 19.01
C GLY A 119 -1.02 0.86 20.16
N LEU A 120 -2.04 1.67 19.85
CA LEU A 120 -2.98 2.20 20.84
C LEU A 120 -3.90 1.14 21.46
N ARG A 121 -3.90 -0.11 20.98
CA ARG A 121 -4.59 -1.22 21.67
C ARG A 121 -3.79 -1.76 22.85
N GLY A 122 -2.47 -1.68 22.80
CA GLY A 122 -1.56 -2.27 23.79
C GLY A 122 -1.10 -1.31 24.88
N GLY A 123 -1.20 0.01 24.65
CA GLY A 123 -0.95 1.02 25.68
C GLY A 123 -2.18 1.22 26.53
N GLY A 124 -2.17 0.74 27.78
CA GLY A 124 -3.19 1.06 28.79
C GLY A 124 -3.39 2.56 28.98
#